data_AF-A0A955Q689-F1
#
_entry.id   AF-A0A955Q689-F1
#
_cell.length_a   1.000
_cell.length_b   1.000
_cell.length_c   1.000
_cell.angle_alpha   90.00
_cell.angle_beta   90.00
_cell.angle_gamma   90.00
#
_symmetry.space_group_name_H-M   'P 1'
#
loop_
_entity.id
_entity.type
_entity.pdbx_description
1 polymer ?
#
loop_
_entity_poly.entity_id
_entity_poly.type
_entity_poly.pdbx_seq_one_letter_code
_entity_poly.pdbx_strand_id
1 'polypeptide(L)'
;MNRLEQDCSKVTSWKWLREIVDEACQPIGPYWPMKTFAYYNPIRDLEHLPFARAIEEANGLLGAQGFLPVEEYRQFFFQGRITLSALERAIRRVGPPLPAKAIIQVGARTLHVQDVWRIHAAYGIEILPAMLMTWTLEMEGLTTRFRSDLPEASRSSIIDRTIRECEKCRHDPESAYLHNLWKSSLAVCHLSDPLSGLTSFHAPDPSGSANASGQKDAFVPVDLPRDRTLGDWLDRETGSVLIETINTHMIKWIGAYVDEGVAGWSMPSRDKGFYAAWRELAEGDLSSRFLGIPDLRQKFGELSDSPEQMLSKHLEELKIPKERWQNYLSRHLAQLPGWAGFIRWRSDHTGYPAQQHYPIDPLQYLA
;
A
#
# COMPACT_ATOMS: atom_id res chain seq x y z
N MET A 1 54.01 16.42 -0.06
CA MET A 1 53.50 15.96 1.25
C MET A 1 52.06 16.42 1.42
N ASN A 2 51.15 16.07 0.50
CA ASN A 2 49.77 16.62 0.48
C ASN A 2 48.83 15.87 -0.50
N ARG A 3 48.63 14.57 -0.28
CA ARG A 3 47.49 13.80 -0.87
C ARG A 3 46.95 12.81 0.15
N LEU A 4 47.84 12.14 0.87
CA LEU A 4 47.48 11.22 1.95
C LEU A 4 46.86 11.92 3.17
N GLU A 5 47.23 13.17 3.49
CA GLU A 5 46.61 13.94 4.58
C GLU A 5 45.23 14.53 4.22
N GLN A 6 44.97 14.78 2.92
CA GLN A 6 43.65 15.21 2.45
C GLN A 6 42.65 14.05 2.40
N ASP A 7 43.09 12.82 2.10
CA ASP A 7 42.23 11.64 2.18
C ASP A 7 41.88 11.27 3.64
N CYS A 8 42.84 11.37 4.56
CA CYS A 8 42.61 11.01 5.96
C CYS A 8 41.62 11.95 6.68
N SER A 9 41.46 13.20 6.23
CA SER A 9 40.50 14.16 6.82
C SER A 9 39.05 13.96 6.36
N LYS A 10 38.80 13.33 5.20
CA LYS A 10 37.45 12.96 4.75
C LYS A 10 36.96 11.65 5.39
N VAL A 11 37.86 10.69 5.61
CA VAL A 11 37.54 9.37 6.19
C VAL A 11 36.99 9.46 7.61
N THR A 12 37.37 10.48 8.39
CA THR A 12 36.83 10.73 9.74
C THR A 12 35.45 11.39 9.75
N SER A 13 35.04 12.04 8.65
CA SER A 13 33.83 12.90 8.62
C SER A 13 32.51 12.12 8.59
N TRP A 14 32.51 10.89 8.07
CA TRP A 14 31.29 10.10 7.85
C TRP A 14 31.24 8.79 8.64
N LYS A 15 32.23 8.54 9.51
CA LYS A 15 32.30 7.32 10.29
C LYS A 15 31.03 7.08 11.12
N TRP A 16 30.51 8.14 11.73
CA TRP A 16 29.26 8.10 12.50
C TRP A 16 28.04 7.66 11.66
N LEU A 17 27.97 8.06 10.38
CA LEU A 17 26.86 7.68 9.51
C LEU A 17 26.97 6.21 9.09
N ARG A 18 28.20 5.75 8.82
CA ARG A 18 28.48 4.33 8.58
C ARG A 18 28.10 3.49 9.80
N GLU A 19 28.45 3.93 11.01
CA GLU A 19 28.05 3.27 12.26
C GLU A 19 26.51 3.20 12.38
N ILE A 20 25.78 4.29 12.10
CA ILE A 20 24.30 4.28 12.09
C ILE A 20 23.73 3.29 11.08
N VAL A 21 24.30 3.23 9.87
CA VAL A 21 23.85 2.30 8.82
C VAL A 21 24.15 0.85 9.20
N ASP A 22 25.33 0.59 9.76
CA ASP A 22 25.73 -0.73 10.24
C ASP A 22 24.80 -1.21 11.37
N GLU A 23 24.46 -0.33 12.31
CA GLU A 23 23.48 -0.57 13.36
C GLU A 23 22.06 -0.77 12.80
N ALA A 24 21.67 0.03 11.81
CA ALA A 24 20.38 -0.07 11.15
C ALA A 24 20.22 -1.41 10.39
N CYS A 25 21.32 -1.99 9.93
CA CYS A 25 21.34 -3.26 9.22
C CYS A 25 21.35 -4.48 10.16
N GLN A 26 21.66 -4.31 11.46
CA GLN A 26 21.73 -5.42 12.43
C GLN A 26 20.49 -6.31 12.49
N PRO A 27 19.25 -5.79 12.43
CA PRO A 27 18.04 -6.62 12.45
C PRO A 27 17.87 -7.49 11.19
N ILE A 28 18.54 -7.18 10.08
CA ILE A 28 18.41 -7.89 8.82
C ILE A 28 19.38 -9.07 8.81
N GLY A 29 18.86 -10.29 8.85
CA GLY A 29 19.69 -11.51 8.78
C GLY A 29 20.58 -11.53 7.52
N PRO A 30 21.90 -11.77 7.64
CA PRO A 30 22.77 -11.88 6.47
C PRO A 30 22.48 -13.17 5.68
N TYR A 31 22.43 -13.08 4.34
CA TYR A 31 22.18 -14.22 3.45
C TYR A 31 23.37 -14.44 2.50
N TRP A 32 23.83 -15.68 2.38
CA TRP A 32 24.95 -16.05 1.50
C TRP A 32 24.50 -16.21 0.04
N PRO A 33 25.41 -16.07 -0.95
CA PRO A 33 25.12 -16.30 -2.35
C PRO A 33 24.58 -17.72 -2.57
N MET A 34 23.35 -17.81 -3.05
CA MET A 34 22.69 -19.07 -3.32
C MET A 34 23.11 -19.59 -4.68
N LYS A 35 24.02 -20.56 -4.70
CA LYS A 35 24.51 -21.20 -5.95
C LYS A 35 23.51 -22.16 -6.59
N THR A 36 22.47 -22.53 -5.84
CA THR A 36 21.37 -23.42 -6.25
C THR A 36 20.07 -22.85 -5.69
N PHE A 37 18.98 -22.98 -6.45
CA PHE A 37 17.66 -22.55 -6.02
C PHE A 37 17.26 -23.29 -4.73
N ALA A 38 17.25 -22.56 -3.62
CA ALA A 38 16.66 -23.03 -2.37
C ALA A 38 15.44 -22.14 -2.11
N TYR A 39 14.24 -22.73 -2.17
CA TYR A 39 13.05 -21.99 -1.77
C TYR A 39 13.12 -21.83 -0.25
N TYR A 40 13.08 -20.58 0.24
CA TYR A 40 12.88 -20.30 1.66
C TYR A 40 11.38 -20.12 1.86
N ASN A 41 10.75 -21.01 2.63
CA ASN A 41 9.36 -20.83 3.06
C ASN A 41 9.33 -19.71 4.11
N PRO A 42 8.76 -18.52 3.85
CA PRO A 42 8.79 -17.41 4.81
C PRO A 42 8.06 -17.70 6.12
N ILE A 43 7.24 -18.75 6.17
CA ILE A 43 6.52 -19.21 7.37
C ILE A 43 7.01 -20.57 7.88
N ARG A 44 8.23 -20.99 7.52
CA ARG A 44 8.79 -22.32 7.85
C ARG A 44 8.65 -22.71 9.32
N ASP A 45 8.88 -21.77 10.23
CA ASP A 45 8.83 -22.06 11.66
C ASP A 45 7.41 -21.89 12.26
N LEU A 46 6.44 -21.46 11.47
CA LEU A 46 5.02 -21.33 11.83
C LEU A 46 4.17 -22.48 11.26
N GLU A 47 4.79 -23.49 10.63
CA GLU A 47 4.09 -24.65 10.03
C GLU A 47 3.29 -25.49 11.03
N HIS A 48 3.62 -25.36 12.33
CA HIS A 48 2.89 -26.01 13.42
C HIS A 48 1.54 -25.34 13.72
N LEU A 49 1.29 -24.13 13.19
CA LEU A 49 0.03 -23.40 13.35
C LEU A 49 -0.90 -23.65 12.15
N PRO A 50 -2.23 -23.55 12.35
CA PRO A 50 -3.15 -23.44 11.22
C PRO A 50 -2.77 -22.26 10.33
N PHE A 51 -2.83 -22.44 9.00
CA PHE A 51 -2.36 -21.44 8.02
C PHE A 51 -2.81 -20.01 8.31
N ALA A 52 -4.08 -19.79 8.65
CA ALA A 52 -4.59 -18.45 8.97
C ALA A 52 -3.89 -17.79 10.17
N ARG A 53 -3.56 -18.58 11.20
CA ARG A 53 -2.82 -18.12 12.38
C ARG A 53 -1.34 -17.90 12.07
N ALA A 54 -0.74 -18.79 11.27
CA ALA A 54 0.63 -18.61 10.79
C ALA A 54 0.79 -17.30 10.00
N ILE A 55 -0.16 -16.98 9.12
CA ILE A 55 -0.14 -15.72 8.36
C ILE A 55 -0.37 -14.51 9.26
N GLU A 56 -1.29 -14.59 10.23
CA GLU A 56 -1.53 -13.49 11.19
C GLU A 56 -0.26 -13.16 12.00
N GLU A 57 0.45 -14.19 12.48
CA GLU A 57 1.69 -14.03 13.22
C GLU A 57 2.84 -13.54 12.32
N ALA A 58 2.96 -14.08 11.10
CA ALA A 58 3.91 -13.60 10.11
C ALA A 58 3.63 -12.15 9.67
N ASN A 59 2.37 -11.73 9.60
CA ASN A 59 2.02 -10.35 9.29
C ASN A 59 2.50 -9.39 10.38
N GLY A 60 2.30 -9.74 11.65
CA GLY A 60 2.76 -8.93 12.77
C GLY A 60 4.29 -8.78 12.84
N LEU A 61 5.03 -9.81 12.40
CA LEU A 61 6.50 -9.83 12.46
C LEU A 61 7.17 -9.32 11.18
N LEU A 62 6.65 -9.69 10.01
CA LEU A 62 7.30 -9.51 8.70
C LEU A 62 6.50 -8.59 7.77
N GLY A 63 5.31 -8.13 8.16
CA GLY A 63 4.40 -7.38 7.29
C GLY A 63 3.80 -8.20 6.14
N ALA A 64 4.01 -9.52 6.13
CA ALA A 64 3.61 -10.40 5.03
C ALA A 64 2.08 -10.48 4.91
N GLN A 65 1.55 -10.31 3.69
CA GLN A 65 0.15 -10.57 3.37
C GLN A 65 0.03 -11.99 2.80
N GLY A 66 -0.51 -12.92 3.59
CA GLY A 66 -0.66 -14.33 3.17
C GLY A 66 -2.00 -14.67 2.52
N PHE A 67 -2.87 -13.68 2.34
CA PHE A 67 -4.13 -13.81 1.63
C PHE A 67 -4.24 -12.70 0.59
N LEU A 68 -4.96 -12.98 -0.49
CA LEU A 68 -5.32 -11.94 -1.45
C LEU A 68 -6.23 -10.89 -0.79
N PRO A 69 -6.23 -9.64 -1.28
CA PRO A 69 -7.23 -8.64 -0.95
C PRO A 69 -8.66 -9.19 -1.15
N VAL A 70 -9.62 -8.70 -0.35
CA VAL A 70 -11.01 -9.19 -0.42
C VAL A 70 -11.65 -8.90 -1.78
N GLU A 71 -11.20 -7.82 -2.43
CA GLU A 71 -11.59 -7.38 -3.76
C GLU A 71 -11.24 -8.43 -4.82
N GLU A 72 -10.06 -9.05 -4.72
CA GLU A 72 -9.66 -10.12 -5.65
C GLU A 72 -10.51 -11.37 -5.48
N TYR A 73 -10.84 -11.77 -4.25
CA TYR A 73 -11.78 -12.86 -4.01
C TYR A 73 -13.17 -12.58 -4.60
N ARG A 74 -13.66 -11.33 -4.47
CA ARG A 74 -14.92 -10.90 -5.09
C ARG A 74 -14.83 -10.96 -6.62
N GLN A 75 -13.72 -10.53 -7.22
CA GLN A 75 -13.51 -10.66 -8.67
C GLN A 75 -13.55 -12.13 -9.12
N PHE A 76 -12.90 -13.05 -8.39
CA PHE A 76 -12.98 -14.48 -8.69
C PHE A 76 -14.40 -15.05 -8.53
N PHE A 77 -15.19 -14.50 -7.61
CA PHE A 77 -16.61 -14.83 -7.52
C PHE A 77 -17.40 -14.37 -8.76
N PHE A 78 -17.21 -13.12 -9.20
CA PHE A 78 -17.88 -12.60 -10.40
C PHE A 78 -17.44 -13.30 -11.70
N GLN A 79 -16.20 -13.76 -11.76
CA GLN A 79 -15.68 -14.58 -12.87
C GLN A 79 -16.15 -16.05 -12.81
N GLY A 80 -16.88 -16.44 -11.77
CA GLY A 80 -17.36 -17.82 -11.56
C GLY A 80 -16.27 -18.80 -11.10
N ARG A 81 -15.04 -18.35 -10.85
CA ARG A 81 -13.97 -19.18 -10.25
C ARG A 81 -14.32 -19.60 -8.83
N ILE A 82 -14.95 -18.70 -8.07
CA ILE A 82 -15.57 -19.01 -6.77
C ILE A 82 -17.08 -19.10 -6.99
N THR A 83 -17.67 -20.28 -6.77
CA THR A 83 -19.11 -20.45 -6.91
C THR A 83 -19.85 -20.12 -5.62
N LEU A 84 -21.14 -19.77 -5.72
CA LEU A 84 -22.00 -19.56 -4.54
C LEU A 84 -21.98 -20.77 -3.59
N SER A 85 -22.01 -21.99 -4.15
CA SER A 85 -21.94 -23.23 -3.36
C SER A 85 -20.60 -23.40 -2.62
N ALA A 86 -19.49 -22.96 -3.23
CA ALA A 86 -18.18 -22.97 -2.58
C ALA A 86 -18.12 -21.96 -1.44
N LEU A 87 -18.64 -20.75 -1.67
CA LEU A 87 -18.74 -19.71 -0.65
C LEU A 87 -19.59 -20.16 0.54
N GLU A 88 -20.76 -20.75 0.30
CA GLU A 88 -21.63 -21.27 1.35
C GLU A 88 -20.98 -22.41 2.16
N ARG A 89 -20.24 -23.31 1.49
CA ARG A 89 -19.45 -24.33 2.18
C ARG A 89 -18.34 -23.73 3.04
N ALA A 90 -17.66 -22.70 2.53
CA ALA A 90 -16.62 -22.00 3.28
C ALA A 90 -17.21 -21.32 4.52
N ILE A 91 -18.31 -20.56 4.37
CA ILE A 91 -19.01 -19.92 5.49
C ILE A 91 -19.41 -20.94 6.57
N ARG A 92 -19.92 -22.11 6.18
CA ARG A 92 -20.26 -23.17 7.16
C ARG A 92 -19.04 -23.78 7.85
N ARG A 93 -17.89 -23.83 7.17
CA ARG A 93 -16.67 -24.45 7.68
C ARG A 93 -15.86 -23.53 8.60
N VAL A 94 -15.75 -22.25 8.25
CA VAL A 94 -14.87 -21.29 8.95
C VAL A 94 -15.62 -20.12 9.58
N GLY A 95 -16.90 -19.93 9.28
CA GLY A 95 -17.71 -18.88 9.89
C GLY A 95 -17.94 -19.13 11.38
N PRO A 96 -18.22 -18.08 12.17
CA PRO A 96 -18.44 -18.23 13.59
C PRO A 96 -19.66 -19.13 13.87
N PRO A 97 -19.65 -19.89 14.98
CA PRO A 97 -20.78 -20.73 15.36
C PRO A 97 -22.02 -19.87 15.58
N LEU A 98 -23.10 -20.20 14.89
CA LEU A 98 -24.37 -19.47 14.98
C LEU A 98 -25.33 -20.17 15.95
N PRO A 99 -26.07 -19.44 16.79
CA PRO A 99 -27.13 -20.00 17.60
C PRO A 99 -28.27 -20.53 16.71
N ALA A 100 -29.02 -21.51 17.19
CA ALA A 100 -30.10 -22.17 16.44
C ALA A 100 -31.24 -21.22 15.96
N LYS A 101 -31.33 -20.01 16.52
CA LYS A 101 -32.24 -18.93 16.10
C LYS A 101 -31.49 -17.73 15.51
N ALA A 102 -30.58 -17.97 14.56
CA ALA A 102 -29.92 -16.92 13.78
C ALA A 102 -30.81 -16.43 12.62
N ILE A 103 -32.06 -16.10 12.95
CA ILE A 103 -33.12 -15.75 11.99
C ILE A 103 -33.74 -14.40 12.36
N ILE A 104 -33.92 -13.55 11.35
CA ILE A 104 -34.60 -12.26 11.46
C ILE A 104 -35.85 -12.32 10.58
N GLN A 105 -37.02 -12.00 11.14
CA GLN A 105 -38.25 -11.84 10.36
C GLN A 105 -38.40 -10.39 9.93
N VAL A 106 -38.55 -10.17 8.62
CA VAL A 106 -38.80 -8.86 8.01
C VAL A 106 -40.07 -8.96 7.17
N GLY A 107 -41.19 -8.52 7.76
CA GLY A 107 -42.51 -8.72 7.17
C GLY A 107 -42.83 -10.21 6.99
N ALA A 108 -43.11 -10.62 5.76
CA ALA A 108 -43.34 -12.03 5.41
C ALA A 108 -42.06 -12.82 5.07
N ARG A 109 -40.88 -12.20 5.15
CA ARG A 109 -39.60 -12.83 4.78
C ARG A 109 -38.81 -13.22 6.01
N THR A 110 -38.26 -14.42 5.94
CA THR A 110 -37.34 -14.96 6.93
C THR A 110 -35.92 -14.87 6.40
N LEU A 111 -35.07 -14.07 7.05
CA LEU A 111 -33.66 -13.90 6.69
C LEU A 111 -32.79 -14.67 7.67
N HIS A 112 -31.88 -15.50 7.17
CA HIS A 112 -30.87 -16.15 7.99
C HIS A 112 -29.63 -15.26 8.10
N VAL A 113 -28.93 -15.26 9.23
CA VAL A 113 -27.66 -14.50 9.38
C VAL A 113 -26.64 -14.89 8.30
N GLN A 114 -26.65 -16.16 7.87
CA GLN A 114 -25.82 -16.63 6.76
C GLN A 114 -26.13 -15.93 5.42
N ASP A 115 -27.37 -15.48 5.19
CA ASP A 115 -27.70 -14.72 3.99
C ASP A 115 -26.98 -13.37 3.98
N VAL A 116 -26.89 -12.72 5.14
CA VAL A 116 -26.17 -11.44 5.30
C VAL A 116 -24.68 -11.64 5.06
N TRP A 117 -24.08 -12.68 5.65
CA TRP A 117 -22.66 -12.98 5.44
C TRP A 117 -22.35 -13.35 4.00
N ARG A 118 -23.23 -14.12 3.35
CA ARG A 118 -23.09 -14.47 1.93
C ARG A 118 -23.12 -13.21 1.07
N ILE A 119 -24.07 -12.31 1.32
CA ILE A 119 -24.16 -11.03 0.61
C ILE A 119 -22.90 -10.21 0.86
N HIS A 120 -22.49 -10.01 2.11
CA HIS A 120 -21.30 -9.23 2.45
C HIS A 120 -20.01 -9.79 1.82
N ALA A 121 -19.83 -11.12 1.86
CA ALA A 121 -18.64 -11.76 1.30
C ALA A 121 -18.59 -11.66 -0.23
N ALA A 122 -19.72 -11.82 -0.91
CA ALA A 122 -19.79 -11.77 -2.37
C ALA A 122 -19.76 -10.34 -2.93
N TYR A 123 -20.39 -9.40 -2.24
CA TYR A 123 -20.77 -8.11 -2.80
C TYR A 123 -20.25 -6.90 -2.02
N GLY A 124 -19.77 -7.08 -0.80
CA GLY A 124 -19.37 -5.98 0.08
C GLY A 124 -20.56 -5.20 0.63
N ILE A 125 -20.55 -4.99 1.94
CA ILE A 125 -21.39 -4.01 2.63
C ILE A 125 -20.41 -3.20 3.46
N GLU A 126 -19.88 -2.14 2.87
CA GLU A 126 -18.80 -1.36 3.47
C GLU A 126 -19.38 -0.21 4.30
N ILE A 127 -18.68 0.11 5.38
CA ILE A 127 -19.07 1.23 6.23
C ILE A 127 -18.79 2.50 5.45
N LEU A 128 -19.82 3.31 5.23
CA LEU A 128 -19.67 4.63 4.64
C LEU A 128 -19.19 5.60 5.73
N PRO A 129 -17.96 6.17 5.63
CA PRO A 129 -17.49 7.12 6.63
C PRO A 129 -18.40 8.34 6.67
N ALA A 130 -18.77 8.80 7.87
CA ALA A 130 -19.73 9.89 8.05
C ALA A 130 -19.34 11.18 7.31
N MET A 131 -18.03 11.45 7.18
CA MET A 131 -17.49 12.62 6.50
C MET A 131 -17.62 12.56 4.97
N LEU A 132 -17.70 11.36 4.39
CA LEU A 132 -17.90 11.15 2.95
C LEU A 132 -19.36 10.90 2.59
N MET A 133 -20.20 10.58 3.58
CA MET A 133 -21.58 10.15 3.40
C MET A 133 -22.37 11.02 2.43
N THR A 134 -22.37 12.33 2.62
CA THR A 134 -23.14 13.25 1.77
C THR A 134 -22.58 13.33 0.35
N TRP A 135 -21.25 13.40 0.22
CA TRP A 135 -20.58 13.46 -1.08
C TRP A 135 -20.81 12.17 -1.88
N THR A 136 -20.64 11.00 -1.26
CA THR A 136 -20.84 9.70 -1.92
C THR A 136 -22.31 9.48 -2.31
N LEU A 137 -23.26 9.88 -1.45
CA LEU A 137 -24.69 9.72 -1.75
C LEU A 137 -25.18 10.63 -2.90
N GLU A 138 -24.61 11.84 -3.06
CA GLU A 138 -24.97 12.77 -4.14
C GLU A 138 -24.16 12.60 -5.42
N MET A 139 -22.82 12.54 -5.34
CA MET A 139 -21.92 12.56 -6.50
C MET A 139 -21.76 11.20 -7.16
N GLU A 140 -21.74 10.11 -6.39
CA GLU A 140 -21.65 8.75 -6.96
C GLU A 140 -23.03 8.16 -7.33
N GLY A 141 -24.11 8.89 -7.05
CA GLY A 141 -25.46 8.48 -7.44
C GLY A 141 -25.93 7.19 -6.76
N LEU A 142 -25.44 6.88 -5.55
CA LEU A 142 -25.83 5.66 -4.82
C LEU A 142 -27.33 5.57 -4.51
N THR A 143 -28.04 6.70 -4.52
CA THR A 143 -29.50 6.78 -4.36
C THR A 143 -30.26 6.84 -5.68
N THR A 144 -29.55 6.86 -6.81
CA THR A 144 -30.15 7.04 -8.15
C THR A 144 -29.82 5.92 -9.13
N ARG A 145 -28.74 5.16 -8.90
CA ARG A 145 -28.32 4.02 -9.75
C ARG A 145 -28.00 2.78 -8.92
N PHE A 146 -28.41 1.63 -9.44
CA PHE A 146 -28.03 0.32 -8.95
C PHE A 146 -26.53 0.12 -9.15
N ARG A 147 -25.94 -0.55 -8.17
CA ARG A 147 -24.57 -1.01 -8.23
C ARG A 147 -24.36 -1.90 -9.47
N SER A 148 -23.19 -1.80 -10.08
CA SER A 148 -22.85 -2.44 -11.36
C SER A 148 -22.85 -3.98 -11.30
N ASP A 149 -22.71 -4.54 -10.11
CA ASP A 149 -22.64 -5.98 -9.84
C ASP A 149 -24.01 -6.61 -9.45
N LEU A 150 -25.11 -5.85 -9.53
CA LEU A 150 -26.46 -6.37 -9.35
C LEU A 150 -26.84 -7.30 -10.52
N PRO A 151 -27.22 -8.57 -10.29
CA PRO A 151 -27.60 -9.48 -11.38
C PRO A 151 -28.74 -8.93 -12.24
N GLU A 152 -28.63 -9.08 -13.56
CA GLU A 152 -29.58 -8.49 -14.52
C GLU A 152 -31.02 -8.94 -14.29
N ALA A 153 -31.24 -10.22 -13.98
CA ALA A 153 -32.57 -10.74 -13.65
C ALA A 153 -33.20 -10.04 -12.43
N SER A 154 -32.39 -9.70 -11.43
CA SER A 154 -32.84 -8.94 -10.26
C SER A 154 -33.13 -7.48 -10.63
N ARG A 155 -32.27 -6.85 -11.45
CA ARG A 155 -32.46 -5.50 -11.98
C ARG A 155 -33.79 -5.40 -12.72
N SER A 156 -34.03 -6.26 -13.71
CA SER A 156 -35.28 -6.28 -14.49
C SER A 156 -36.50 -6.51 -13.60
N SER A 157 -36.43 -7.48 -12.68
CA SER A 157 -37.54 -7.76 -11.77
C SER A 157 -37.89 -6.59 -10.85
N ILE A 158 -36.90 -5.83 -10.37
CA ILE A 158 -37.12 -4.66 -9.52
C ILE A 158 -37.75 -3.54 -10.34
N ILE A 159 -37.20 -3.23 -11.51
CA ILE A 159 -37.70 -2.18 -12.41
C ILE A 159 -39.16 -2.45 -12.81
N ASP A 160 -39.45 -3.67 -13.27
CA ASP A 160 -40.80 -4.07 -13.68
C ASP A 160 -41.81 -3.91 -12.54
N ARG A 161 -41.39 -4.24 -11.30
CA ARG A 161 -42.21 -4.06 -10.11
C ARG A 161 -42.45 -2.59 -9.80
N THR A 162 -41.41 -1.76 -9.83
CA THR A 162 -41.51 -0.32 -9.56
C THR A 162 -42.45 0.36 -10.56
N ILE A 163 -42.38 0.01 -11.84
CA ILE A 163 -43.28 0.55 -12.88
C ILE A 163 -44.73 0.15 -12.59
N ARG A 164 -44.99 -1.12 -12.23
CA ARG A 164 -46.35 -1.60 -11.89
C ARG A 164 -46.94 -0.91 -10.66
N GLU A 165 -46.12 -0.65 -9.65
CA GLU A 165 -46.56 -0.05 -8.38
C GLU A 165 -46.69 1.48 -8.49
N CYS A 166 -46.01 2.12 -9.44
CA CYS A 166 -46.01 3.58 -9.64
C CYS A 166 -45.85 3.95 -11.13
N GLU A 167 -46.96 4.22 -11.82
CA GLU A 167 -46.93 4.63 -13.24
C GLU A 167 -46.14 5.95 -13.46
N LYS A 168 -46.14 6.85 -12.46
CA LYS A 168 -45.35 8.10 -12.47
C LYS A 168 -43.84 7.86 -12.43
N CYS A 169 -43.40 6.69 -11.97
CA CYS A 169 -42.01 6.31 -11.83
C CYS A 169 -41.44 5.69 -13.13
N ARG A 170 -42.24 5.62 -14.21
CA ARG A 170 -41.87 4.99 -15.49
C ARG A 170 -40.72 5.69 -16.23
N HIS A 171 -40.54 6.99 -16.01
CA HIS A 171 -39.48 7.77 -16.65
C HIS A 171 -38.08 7.49 -16.08
N ASP A 172 -38.00 7.18 -14.78
CA ASP A 172 -36.76 6.82 -14.09
C ASP A 172 -37.03 5.85 -12.92
N PRO A 173 -37.32 4.56 -13.23
CA PRO A 173 -37.78 3.59 -12.24
C PRO A 173 -36.67 3.14 -11.29
N GLU A 174 -35.41 3.22 -11.71
CA GLU A 174 -34.25 2.85 -10.91
C GLU A 174 -34.02 3.85 -9.78
N SER A 175 -33.95 5.14 -10.13
CA SER A 175 -33.81 6.22 -9.16
C SER A 175 -35.01 6.30 -8.21
N ALA A 176 -36.22 6.16 -8.74
CA ALA A 176 -37.44 6.17 -7.92
C ALA A 176 -37.43 5.04 -6.87
N TYR A 177 -37.02 3.83 -7.26
CA TYR A 177 -36.92 2.70 -6.34
C TYR A 177 -35.90 2.96 -5.23
N LEU A 178 -34.69 3.39 -5.61
CA LEU A 178 -33.61 3.62 -4.66
C LEU A 178 -33.90 4.76 -3.69
N HIS A 179 -34.50 5.86 -4.18
CA HIS A 179 -34.95 6.96 -3.35
C HIS A 179 -36.00 6.51 -2.32
N ASN A 180 -37.00 5.74 -2.76
CA ASN A 180 -38.04 5.22 -1.88
C ASN A 180 -37.48 4.23 -0.85
N LEU A 181 -36.54 3.37 -1.27
CA LEU A 181 -35.85 2.43 -0.38
C LEU A 181 -35.04 3.17 0.69
N TRP A 182 -34.31 4.22 0.30
CA TRP A 182 -33.56 5.09 1.22
C TRP A 182 -34.47 5.76 2.26
N LYS A 183 -35.50 6.48 1.80
CA LYS A 183 -36.46 7.16 2.68
C LYS A 183 -37.14 6.20 3.65
N SER A 184 -37.54 5.02 3.16
CA SER A 184 -38.17 3.99 4.00
C SER A 184 -37.21 3.45 5.04
N SER A 185 -35.94 3.24 4.67
CA SER A 185 -34.91 2.76 5.60
C SER A 185 -34.64 3.75 6.72
N LEU A 186 -34.54 5.05 6.40
CA LEU A 186 -34.40 6.11 7.40
C LEU A 186 -35.61 6.19 8.34
N ALA A 187 -36.82 6.10 7.79
CA ALA A 187 -38.05 6.13 8.59
C ALA A 187 -38.14 4.97 9.58
N VAL A 188 -37.79 3.75 9.15
CA VAL A 188 -37.79 2.55 10.02
C VAL A 188 -36.71 2.65 11.10
N CYS A 189 -35.54 3.20 10.79
CA CYS A 189 -34.45 3.36 11.75
C CYS A 189 -34.58 4.62 12.63
N HIS A 190 -35.62 5.43 12.45
CA HIS A 190 -35.80 6.72 13.12
C HIS A 190 -34.60 7.68 12.95
N LEU A 191 -34.04 7.73 11.74
CA LEU A 191 -32.90 8.57 11.38
C LEU A 191 -33.34 9.79 10.55
N SER A 192 -32.69 10.93 10.79
CA SER A 192 -32.84 12.11 9.95
C SER A 192 -32.16 11.90 8.61
N ASP A 193 -32.74 12.43 7.54
CA ASP A 193 -32.16 12.36 6.20
C ASP A 193 -31.03 13.39 6.05
N PRO A 194 -29.76 12.96 5.91
CA PRO A 194 -28.63 13.88 5.72
C PRO A 194 -28.74 14.71 4.44
N LEU A 195 -29.54 14.27 3.46
CA LEU A 195 -29.74 14.96 2.18
C LEU A 195 -30.84 16.03 2.23
N SER A 196 -31.66 16.07 3.28
CA SER A 196 -32.81 16.99 3.35
C SER A 196 -32.43 18.45 3.65
N GLY A 197 -31.17 18.74 4.01
CA GLY A 197 -30.65 20.10 4.25
C GLY A 197 -29.98 20.78 3.05
N LEU A 198 -29.87 20.10 1.91
CA LEU A 198 -29.06 20.52 0.76
C LEU A 198 -29.91 20.89 -0.46
N THR A 199 -30.88 21.79 -0.29
CA THR A 199 -31.43 22.49 -1.44
C THR A 199 -30.42 23.56 -1.89
N SER A 200 -29.72 23.27 -3.00
CA SER A 200 -28.93 24.19 -3.83
C SER A 200 -27.57 24.66 -3.27
N PHE A 201 -26.50 23.93 -3.60
CA PHE A 201 -25.22 24.59 -3.87
C PHE A 201 -25.34 25.37 -5.19
N HIS A 202 -25.86 26.60 -5.12
CA HIS A 202 -25.48 27.59 -6.13
C HIS A 202 -24.00 27.91 -5.94
N ALA A 203 -23.27 28.07 -7.05
CA ALA A 203 -21.90 28.53 -7.05
C ALA A 203 -21.76 29.79 -6.17
N PRO A 204 -20.67 29.93 -5.39
CA PRO A 204 -20.55 31.05 -4.47
C PRO A 204 -20.47 32.36 -5.25
N ASP A 205 -21.47 33.21 -5.05
CA ASP A 205 -21.50 34.59 -5.52
C ASP A 205 -20.45 35.40 -4.72
N PRO A 206 -19.55 36.19 -5.34
CA PRO A 206 -18.38 36.76 -4.66
C PRO A 206 -18.67 37.93 -3.71
N SER A 207 -19.93 38.19 -3.33
CA SER A 207 -20.28 39.34 -2.50
C SER A 207 -21.29 38.98 -1.41
N GLY A 208 -20.80 38.37 -0.34
CA GLY A 208 -21.57 38.07 0.86
C GLY A 208 -20.69 38.04 2.10
N SER A 209 -20.55 39.20 2.75
CA SER A 209 -19.89 39.35 4.05
C SER A 209 -20.55 38.48 5.11
N ALA A 210 -19.82 37.50 5.64
CA ALA A 210 -20.17 36.80 6.86
C ALA A 210 -18.95 36.84 7.81
N ASN A 211 -19.02 37.75 8.77
CA ASN A 211 -18.18 37.74 9.95
C ASN A 211 -18.46 36.47 10.76
N ALA A 212 -17.51 35.53 10.76
CA ALA A 212 -17.40 34.51 11.78
C ALA A 212 -15.99 34.56 12.37
N SER A 213 -15.96 34.87 13.65
CA SER A 213 -14.82 34.99 14.57
C SER A 213 -13.70 33.98 14.32
N GLY A 214 -12.49 34.50 14.16
CA GLY A 214 -11.26 33.72 14.05
C GLY A 214 -10.98 32.91 15.30
N GLN A 215 -11.17 31.61 15.18
CA GLN A 215 -10.36 30.62 15.87
C GLN A 215 -9.30 30.20 14.85
N LYS A 216 -8.07 30.70 15.02
CA LYS A 216 -6.92 30.12 14.31
C LYS A 216 -6.80 28.70 14.86
N ASP A 217 -7.27 27.71 14.11
CA ASP A 217 -6.94 26.33 14.36
C ASP A 217 -5.43 26.25 14.52
N ALA A 218 -4.99 25.97 15.74
CA ALA A 218 -3.58 25.80 16.04
C ALA A 218 -3.10 24.63 15.18
N PHE A 219 -2.28 24.92 14.17
CA PHE A 219 -1.63 23.90 13.36
C PHE A 219 -0.91 22.95 14.32
N VAL A 220 -1.46 21.75 14.50
CA VAL A 220 -0.81 20.67 15.21
C VAL A 220 0.12 20.01 14.20
N PRO A 221 1.45 20.13 14.32
CA PRO A 221 2.35 19.43 13.42
C PRO A 221 2.12 17.93 13.55
N VAL A 222 1.69 17.30 12.46
CA VAL A 222 1.60 15.84 12.34
C VAL A 222 3.03 15.33 12.21
N ASP A 223 3.48 14.58 13.21
CA ASP A 223 4.78 13.91 13.18
C ASP A 223 4.65 12.56 12.44
N LEU A 224 5.72 12.15 11.76
CA LEU A 224 5.80 10.84 11.14
C LEU A 224 5.68 9.76 12.23
N PRO A 225 4.77 8.77 12.08
CA PRO A 225 4.68 7.66 13.02
C PRO A 225 6.05 7.01 13.22
N ARG A 226 6.45 6.81 14.47
CA ARG A 226 7.79 6.27 14.82
C ARG A 226 8.02 4.86 14.26
N ASP A 227 6.94 4.17 13.92
CA ASP A 227 6.86 2.80 13.43
C ASP A 227 6.90 2.69 11.89
N ARG A 228 6.99 3.79 11.12
CA ARG A 228 6.82 3.77 9.65
C ARG A 228 7.82 4.65 8.91
N THR A 229 8.06 4.35 7.62
CA THR A 229 8.74 5.29 6.72
C THR A 229 7.76 6.32 6.13
N LEU A 230 8.26 7.40 5.53
CA LEU A 230 7.40 8.36 4.83
C LEU A 230 6.69 7.72 3.64
N GLY A 231 7.36 6.82 2.92
CA GLY A 231 6.73 6.05 1.84
C GLY A 231 5.57 5.20 2.34
N ASP A 232 5.75 4.46 3.43
CA ASP A 232 4.69 3.60 4.01
C ASP A 232 3.49 4.43 4.48
N TRP A 233 3.77 5.62 5.01
CA TRP A 233 2.74 6.54 5.44
C TRP A 233 1.97 7.10 4.24
N LEU A 234 2.64 7.55 3.18
CA LEU A 234 2.00 8.07 1.96
C LEU A 234 1.16 7.00 1.25
N ASP A 235 1.68 5.79 1.08
CA ASP A 235 0.95 4.69 0.43
C ASP A 235 -0.33 4.36 1.21
N ARG A 236 -0.28 4.37 2.54
CA ARG A 236 -1.45 4.13 3.38
C ARG A 236 -2.49 5.25 3.30
N GLU A 237 -2.07 6.51 3.40
CA GLU A 237 -2.99 7.64 3.46
C GLU A 237 -3.59 7.99 2.09
N THR A 238 -2.86 7.74 1.01
CA THR A 238 -3.28 8.10 -0.35
C THR A 238 -3.72 6.92 -1.21
N GLY A 239 -3.42 5.69 -0.79
CA GLY A 239 -3.62 4.50 -1.61
C GLY A 239 -2.61 4.37 -2.76
N SER A 240 -1.50 5.11 -2.73
CA SER A 240 -0.43 4.97 -3.71
C SER A 240 0.34 3.66 -3.56
N VAL A 241 1.13 3.33 -4.59
CA VAL A 241 2.01 2.13 -4.64
C VAL A 241 3.48 2.55 -4.79
N LEU A 242 3.87 3.63 -4.12
CA LEU A 242 5.20 4.25 -4.24
C LEU A 242 6.30 3.27 -3.84
N ILE A 243 6.13 2.57 -2.71
CA ILE A 243 7.14 1.63 -2.22
C ILE A 243 7.33 0.48 -3.20
N GLU A 244 6.24 -0.12 -3.68
CA GLU A 244 6.30 -1.22 -4.67
C GLU A 244 7.01 -0.77 -5.95
N THR A 245 6.70 0.45 -6.41
CA THR A 245 7.30 1.04 -7.61
C THR A 245 8.81 1.22 -7.43
N ILE A 246 9.25 1.85 -6.33
CA ILE A 246 10.68 2.06 -6.04
C ILE A 246 11.40 0.74 -5.83
N ASN A 247 10.81 -0.20 -5.10
CA ASN A 247 11.39 -1.53 -4.88
C ASN A 247 11.58 -2.30 -6.19
N THR A 248 10.64 -2.20 -7.13
CA THR A 248 10.77 -2.81 -8.46
C THR A 248 11.98 -2.26 -9.23
N HIS A 249 12.21 -0.95 -9.15
CA HIS A 249 13.41 -0.33 -9.72
C HIS A 249 14.69 -0.78 -9.01
N MET A 250 14.68 -0.85 -7.68
CA MET A 250 15.83 -1.32 -6.90
C MET A 250 16.18 -2.77 -7.21
N ILE A 251 15.19 -3.67 -7.28
CA ILE A 251 15.40 -5.09 -7.64
C ILE A 251 16.09 -5.21 -9.01
N LYS A 252 15.66 -4.44 -10.00
CA LYS A 252 16.30 -4.40 -11.33
C LYS A 252 17.77 -4.04 -11.23
N TRP A 253 18.11 -2.96 -10.53
CA TRP A 253 19.48 -2.45 -10.44
C TRP A 253 20.39 -3.37 -9.61
N ILE A 254 19.91 -3.85 -8.47
CA ILE A 254 20.68 -4.78 -7.62
C ILE A 254 20.90 -6.09 -8.37
N GLY A 255 19.88 -6.65 -9.01
CA GLY A 255 20.00 -7.89 -9.77
C GLY A 255 21.05 -7.81 -10.87
N ALA A 256 21.08 -6.70 -11.63
CA ALA A 256 22.10 -6.46 -12.64
C ALA A 256 23.50 -6.25 -12.03
N TYR A 257 23.60 -5.58 -10.88
CA TYR A 257 24.88 -5.33 -10.22
C TYR A 257 25.47 -6.61 -9.64
N VAL A 258 24.69 -7.37 -8.88
CA VAL A 258 25.19 -8.53 -8.15
C VAL A 258 25.35 -9.79 -9.01
N ASP A 259 24.97 -9.74 -10.29
CA ASP A 259 25.12 -10.86 -11.22
C ASP A 259 26.58 -11.33 -11.30
N GLU A 260 26.81 -12.62 -11.04
CA GLU A 260 28.15 -13.22 -11.06
C GLU A 260 28.47 -13.90 -12.40
N GLY A 261 27.97 -13.34 -13.51
CA GLY A 261 28.23 -13.82 -14.87
C GLY A 261 27.19 -14.80 -15.40
N VAL A 262 25.97 -14.78 -14.87
CA VAL A 262 24.86 -15.60 -15.39
C VAL A 262 24.17 -14.89 -16.55
N ALA A 263 24.00 -13.56 -16.44
CA ALA A 263 23.49 -12.75 -17.53
C ALA A 263 24.50 -12.68 -18.67
N GLY A 264 24.03 -12.76 -19.92
CA GLY A 264 24.90 -12.60 -21.08
C GLY A 264 25.52 -11.20 -21.20
N TRP A 265 24.94 -10.21 -20.52
CA TRP A 265 25.34 -8.80 -20.57
C TRP A 265 25.61 -8.31 -19.14
N SER A 266 26.82 -7.82 -18.89
CA SER A 266 27.24 -7.29 -17.58
C SER A 266 26.88 -5.80 -17.42
N MET A 267 26.57 -5.39 -16.19
CA MET A 267 26.36 -3.98 -15.85
C MET A 267 27.65 -3.15 -16.08
N PRO A 268 27.60 -2.05 -16.86
CA PRO A 268 28.74 -1.15 -17.02
C PRO A 268 29.13 -0.46 -15.71
N SER A 269 30.41 -0.07 -15.61
CA SER A 269 30.96 0.72 -14.48
C SER A 269 30.83 0.07 -13.09
N ARG A 270 30.58 -1.25 -13.04
CA ARG A 270 30.37 -2.02 -11.80
C ARG A 270 31.58 -2.00 -10.86
N ASP A 271 32.78 -1.88 -11.42
CA ASP A 271 34.04 -1.75 -10.68
C ASP A 271 34.12 -0.51 -9.79
N LYS A 272 33.28 0.51 -10.05
CA LYS A 272 33.23 1.76 -9.28
C LYS A 272 32.39 1.67 -8.00
N GLY A 273 31.71 0.55 -7.76
CA GLY A 273 30.74 0.40 -6.67
C GLY A 273 29.29 0.61 -7.13
N PHE A 274 28.34 0.13 -6.33
CA PHE A 274 26.91 0.10 -6.68
C PHE A 274 26.33 1.49 -6.91
N TYR A 275 26.49 2.39 -5.93
CA TYR A 275 25.91 3.73 -6.02
C TYR A 275 26.46 4.51 -7.22
N ALA A 276 27.78 4.43 -7.44
CA ALA A 276 28.43 5.11 -8.56
C ALA A 276 27.96 4.55 -9.92
N ALA A 277 27.88 3.22 -10.07
CA ALA A 277 27.40 2.57 -11.28
C ALA A 277 25.92 2.88 -11.55
N TRP A 278 25.07 2.82 -10.51
CA TRP A 278 23.66 3.19 -10.62
C TRP A 278 23.49 4.62 -11.07
N ARG A 279 24.15 5.58 -10.41
CA ARG A 279 24.01 7.01 -10.72
C ARG A 279 24.42 7.33 -12.16
N GLU A 280 25.50 6.73 -12.64
CA GLU A 280 25.98 6.90 -14.02
C GLU A 280 24.96 6.38 -15.06
N LEU A 281 24.30 5.25 -14.76
CA LEU A 281 23.37 4.60 -15.69
C LEU A 281 21.92 5.10 -15.57
N ALA A 282 21.52 5.58 -14.39
CA ALA A 282 20.15 6.02 -14.08
C ALA A 282 19.74 7.22 -14.95
N GLU A 283 20.68 8.11 -15.30
CA GLU A 283 20.42 9.24 -16.20
C GLU A 283 19.88 8.79 -17.58
N GLY A 284 20.34 7.64 -18.08
CA GLY A 284 19.94 7.07 -19.35
C GLY A 284 18.75 6.09 -19.29
N ASP A 285 18.26 5.76 -18.10
CA ASP A 285 17.23 4.74 -17.90
C ASP A 285 15.82 5.28 -18.22
N LEU A 286 15.27 4.89 -19.37
CA LEU A 286 13.94 5.31 -19.79
C LEU A 286 12.82 4.82 -18.87
N SER A 287 13.01 3.72 -18.13
CA SER A 287 11.96 3.21 -17.24
C SER A 287 11.66 4.18 -16.08
N SER A 288 12.64 4.98 -15.66
CA SER A 288 12.47 6.01 -14.63
C SER A 288 11.50 7.13 -15.03
N ARG A 289 11.23 7.32 -16.33
CA ARG A 289 10.28 8.33 -16.84
C ARG A 289 8.83 8.01 -16.46
N PHE A 290 8.54 6.75 -16.19
CA PHE A 290 7.20 6.32 -15.80
C PHE A 290 6.91 6.53 -14.30
N LEU A 291 7.89 7.02 -13.53
CA LEU A 291 7.72 7.34 -12.10
C LEU A 291 6.93 8.64 -11.85
N GLY A 292 6.60 9.39 -12.91
CA GLY A 292 5.87 10.67 -12.77
C GLY A 292 6.68 11.79 -12.12
N ILE A 293 8.00 11.64 -12.00
CA ILE A 293 8.88 12.63 -11.39
C ILE A 293 9.30 13.66 -12.45
N PRO A 294 8.93 14.95 -12.32
CA PRO A 294 9.35 15.98 -13.25
C PRO A 294 10.85 16.24 -13.14
N ASP A 295 11.46 16.58 -14.27
CA ASP A 295 12.88 16.96 -14.42
C ASP A 295 13.86 15.94 -13.82
N LEU A 296 13.47 14.65 -13.83
CA LEU A 296 14.22 13.56 -13.18
C LEU A 296 15.66 13.43 -13.70
N ARG A 297 15.89 13.68 -14.99
CA ARG A 297 17.24 13.68 -15.56
C ARG A 297 18.13 14.76 -14.94
N GLN A 298 17.59 15.98 -14.77
CA GLN A 298 18.32 17.05 -14.11
C GLN A 298 18.62 16.69 -12.65
N LYS A 299 17.63 16.14 -11.94
CA LYS A 299 17.79 15.69 -10.55
C LYS A 299 18.89 14.63 -10.40
N PHE A 300 19.00 13.70 -11.35
CA PHE A 300 20.10 12.73 -11.38
C PHE A 300 21.47 13.37 -11.61
N GLY A 301 21.55 14.41 -12.44
CA GLY A 301 22.78 15.19 -12.63
C GLY A 301 23.22 15.99 -11.40
N GLU A 302 22.32 16.27 -10.46
CA GLU A 302 22.58 17.02 -9.23
C GLU A 302 22.97 16.11 -8.03
N LEU A 303 23.00 14.78 -8.22
CA LEU A 303 23.37 13.82 -7.18
C LEU A 303 24.88 13.89 -6.90
N SER A 304 25.24 13.95 -5.62
CA SER A 304 26.64 13.92 -5.18
C SER A 304 27.30 12.58 -5.54
N ASP A 305 28.61 12.63 -5.78
CA ASP A 305 29.46 11.46 -5.99
C ASP A 305 29.61 10.59 -4.73
N SER A 306 29.42 11.17 -3.53
CA SER A 306 29.55 10.46 -2.25
C SER A 306 28.20 9.91 -1.78
N PRO A 307 28.08 8.58 -1.59
CA PRO A 307 26.83 8.00 -1.09
C PRO A 307 26.53 8.46 0.35
N GLU A 308 27.55 8.73 1.17
CA GLU A 308 27.37 9.27 2.53
C GLU A 308 26.72 10.66 2.51
N GLN A 309 27.23 11.54 1.65
CA GLN A 309 26.68 12.88 1.49
C GLN A 309 25.24 12.81 0.98
N MET A 310 24.95 11.87 0.09
CA MET A 310 23.62 11.71 -0.49
C MET A 310 22.58 11.21 0.50
N LEU A 311 22.91 10.16 1.25
CA LEU A 311 22.04 9.62 2.28
C LEU A 311 21.77 10.67 3.36
N SER A 312 22.81 11.36 3.84
CA SER A 312 22.66 12.43 4.84
C SER A 312 21.79 13.58 4.31
N LYS A 313 22.04 14.04 3.08
CA LYS A 313 21.26 15.12 2.45
C LYS A 313 19.78 14.76 2.34
N HIS A 314 19.45 13.55 1.89
CA HIS A 314 18.05 13.14 1.73
C HIS A 314 17.34 12.99 3.09
N LEU A 315 18.01 12.44 4.11
CA LEU A 315 17.43 12.36 5.45
C LEU A 315 17.14 13.75 6.04
N GLU A 316 18.01 14.73 5.77
CA GLU A 316 17.84 16.13 6.19
C GLU A 316 16.73 16.85 5.40
N GLU A 317 16.65 16.66 4.09
CA GLU A 317 15.59 17.22 3.23
C GLU A 317 14.21 16.67 3.58
N LEU A 318 14.14 15.37 3.92
CA LEU A 318 12.95 14.72 4.45
C LEU A 318 12.64 15.13 5.90
N LYS A 319 13.51 15.91 6.54
CA LYS A 319 13.39 16.38 7.93
C LYS A 319 13.23 15.23 8.93
N ILE A 320 13.87 14.09 8.68
CA ILE A 320 13.87 12.99 9.64
C ILE A 320 14.79 13.36 10.81
N PRO A 321 14.29 13.36 12.07
CA PRO A 321 15.12 13.67 13.24
C PRO A 321 16.29 12.68 13.36
N LYS A 322 17.50 13.17 13.70
CA LYS A 322 18.73 12.35 13.75
C LYS A 322 18.61 11.15 14.68
N GLU A 323 17.86 11.30 15.78
CA GLU A 323 17.60 10.25 16.76
C GLU A 323 16.77 9.09 16.18
N ARG A 324 16.12 9.31 15.03
CA ARG A 324 15.30 8.31 14.33
C ARG A 324 16.00 7.67 13.14
N TRP A 325 17.17 8.14 12.75
CA TRP A 325 17.83 7.70 11.51
C TRP A 325 18.06 6.19 11.49
N GLN A 326 18.61 5.62 12.57
CA GLN A 326 18.84 4.18 12.67
C GLN A 326 17.55 3.38 12.39
N ASN A 327 16.49 3.63 13.16
CA ASN A 327 15.21 2.93 13.02
C ASN A 327 14.55 3.18 11.65
N TYR A 328 14.69 4.39 11.10
CA TYR A 328 14.14 4.75 9.80
C TYR A 328 14.84 3.98 8.67
N LEU A 329 16.18 3.92 8.70
CA LEU A 329 16.98 3.17 7.73
C LEU A 329 16.79 1.66 7.86
N SER A 330 16.63 1.13 9.09
CA SER A 330 16.29 -0.28 9.30
C SER A 330 15.01 -0.68 8.56
N ARG A 331 14.01 0.21 8.52
CA ARG A 331 12.76 -0.05 7.80
C ARG A 331 12.95 -0.04 6.30
N HIS A 332 13.73 0.89 5.76
CA HIS A 332 14.10 0.89 4.34
C HIS A 332 14.83 -0.39 3.94
N LEU A 333 15.77 -0.85 4.76
CA LEU A 333 16.46 -2.13 4.54
C LEU A 333 15.51 -3.33 4.63
N ALA A 334 14.51 -3.27 5.53
CA ALA A 334 13.52 -4.32 5.71
C ALA A 334 12.49 -4.44 4.57
N GLN A 335 12.39 -3.44 3.67
CA GLN A 335 11.50 -3.51 2.50
C GLN A 335 11.93 -4.61 1.51
N LEU A 336 13.23 -4.86 1.39
CA LEU A 336 13.81 -5.89 0.53
C LEU A 336 14.80 -6.76 1.33
N PRO A 337 14.32 -7.53 2.32
CA PRO A 337 15.18 -8.14 3.33
C PRO A 337 16.13 -9.19 2.74
N GLY A 338 15.74 -9.86 1.65
CA GLY A 338 16.61 -10.78 0.92
C GLY A 338 17.81 -10.07 0.28
N TRP A 339 17.57 -8.95 -0.42
CA TRP A 339 18.62 -8.16 -1.05
C TRP A 339 19.50 -7.46 -0.01
N ALA A 340 18.89 -6.80 0.99
CA ALA A 340 19.61 -6.13 2.06
C ALA A 340 20.49 -7.11 2.86
N GLY A 341 19.97 -8.30 3.18
CA GLY A 341 20.73 -9.34 3.88
C GLY A 341 21.86 -9.92 3.02
N PHE A 342 21.68 -10.06 1.71
CA PHE A 342 22.77 -10.45 0.80
C PHE A 342 23.87 -9.39 0.71
N ILE A 343 23.49 -8.12 0.62
CA ILE A 343 24.42 -6.99 0.60
C ILE A 343 25.20 -6.88 1.91
N ARG A 344 24.50 -7.05 3.06
CA ARG A 344 25.14 -7.14 4.38
C ARG A 344 26.17 -8.26 4.41
N TRP A 345 25.78 -9.47 4.01
CA TRP A 345 26.69 -10.62 3.99
C TRP A 345 27.93 -10.31 3.14
N ARG A 346 27.75 -9.72 1.94
CA ARG A 346 28.87 -9.34 1.08
C ARG A 346 29.80 -8.32 1.72
N SER A 347 29.25 -7.33 2.41
CA SER A 347 30.01 -6.33 3.17
C SER A 347 30.86 -6.97 4.27
N ASP A 348 30.30 -7.95 4.99
CA ASP A 348 30.99 -8.68 6.06
C ASP A 348 32.08 -9.64 5.52
N HIS A 349 31.99 -10.06 4.26
CA HIS A 349 32.87 -11.04 3.62
C HIS A 349 33.79 -10.39 2.58
N THR A 350 34.69 -9.50 3.02
CA THR A 350 35.64 -8.78 2.16
C THR A 350 36.57 -9.68 1.34
N GLY A 351 36.77 -10.93 1.75
CA GLY A 351 37.52 -11.94 1.00
C GLY A 351 36.74 -12.61 -0.15
N TYR A 352 35.45 -12.34 -0.29
CA TYR A 352 34.62 -12.90 -1.36
C TYR A 352 35.01 -12.32 -2.73
N PRO A 353 35.32 -13.14 -3.76
CA PRO A 353 35.85 -12.63 -5.02
C PRO A 353 34.97 -11.55 -5.69
N ALA A 354 33.65 -11.72 -5.70
CA ALA A 354 32.76 -10.71 -6.27
C ALA A 354 32.78 -9.39 -5.48
N GLN A 355 32.98 -9.45 -4.15
CA GLN A 355 33.11 -8.26 -3.31
C GLN A 355 34.41 -7.50 -3.55
N GLN A 356 35.50 -8.21 -3.82
CA GLN A 356 36.79 -7.58 -4.15
C GLN A 356 36.76 -6.84 -5.49
N HIS A 357 36.04 -7.39 -6.48
CA HIS A 357 35.96 -6.78 -7.81
C HIS A 357 34.86 -5.72 -7.92
N TYR A 358 33.75 -5.90 -7.22
CA TYR A 358 32.52 -5.13 -7.40
C TYR A 358 31.88 -4.78 -6.05
N PRO A 359 32.48 -3.88 -5.25
CA PRO A 359 32.11 -3.68 -3.85
C PRO A 359 30.70 -3.10 -3.69
N ILE A 360 29.93 -3.64 -2.76
CA ILE A 360 28.64 -3.10 -2.33
C ILE A 360 28.50 -3.24 -0.82
N ASP A 361 27.93 -2.24 -0.17
CA ASP A 361 27.62 -2.22 1.26
C ASP A 361 26.21 -1.64 1.49
N PRO A 362 25.62 -1.78 2.69
CA PRO A 362 24.29 -1.26 2.97
C PRO A 362 24.17 0.26 2.78
N LEU A 363 25.28 1.01 2.92
CA LEU A 363 25.28 2.45 2.72
C LEU A 363 25.11 2.81 1.25
N GLN A 364 25.85 2.16 0.35
CA GLN A 364 25.69 2.32 -1.11
C GLN A 364 24.31 1.89 -1.59
N TYR A 365 23.70 0.90 -0.93
CA TYR A 365 22.34 0.45 -1.23
C TYR A 365 21.26 1.47 -0.82
N LEU A 366 21.48 2.19 0.30
CA LEU A 366 20.54 3.17 0.84
C LEU A 366 20.67 4.57 0.21
N ALA A 367 21.86 4.93 -0.26
CA ALA A 367 22.15 6.19 -0.96
C ALA A 367 21.57 6.18 -2.38
#